data_AF-A0A231NYX0-F1
#
_entry.id   AF-A0A231NYX0-F1
#
_cell.length_a   1.000
_cell.length_b   1.000
_cell.length_c   1.000
_cell.angle_alpha   90.00
_cell.angle_beta   90.00
_cell.angle_gamma   90.00
#
_symmetry.space_group_name_H-M   'P 1'
#
loop_
_entity.id
_entity.type
_entity.pdbx_description
1 polymer ?
#
loop_
_entity_poly.entity_id
_entity_poly.type
_entity_poly.pdbx_seq_one_letter_code
_entity_poly.pdbx_strand_id
1 'polypeptide(L)'
;MSDTSRKVFPVESVLALVVGKDGVDVKEIAGFVAGRTVVCDTCAKAVGPFAATWLARCFPKFLELEWKEGQSWDAFVSNGRSLLGDNVSLPAMDGHTKAMVDKVLDFLSEVYDSMVAQTSAATALEERVRALEPTEARAEALSKKVDELEAKIKTLNADIGGLRRQTAEYQGKIAVNHDDLLMNIKDAIKDGLKGMVMAGGAGAALAASGDEAVAEALDENAVPDDFGFGASGASSDGFGF
;
A
#
# COMPACT_ATOMS: atom_id res chain seq x y z
N MET A 1 -15.98 -3.57 63.62
CA MET A 1 -15.69 -2.16 63.32
C MET A 1 -14.30 -2.14 62.71
N SER A 2 -14.17 -2.02 61.38
CA SER A 2 -12.85 -1.91 60.74
C SER A 2 -12.39 -0.47 60.88
N ASP A 3 -11.32 -0.24 61.62
CA ASP A 3 -10.65 1.06 61.68
C ASP A 3 -10.32 1.49 60.26
N THR A 4 -11.10 2.43 59.74
CA THR A 4 -10.82 3.03 58.43
C THR A 4 -9.65 3.96 58.68
N SER A 5 -8.45 3.54 58.25
CA SER A 5 -7.24 4.36 58.37
C SER A 5 -7.54 5.75 57.83
N ARG A 6 -7.45 6.77 58.69
CA ARG A 6 -7.65 8.17 58.29
C ARG A 6 -6.29 8.81 58.04
N LYS A 7 -6.22 9.70 57.07
CA LYS A 7 -5.02 10.49 56.78
C LYS A 7 -5.37 11.97 56.70
N VAL A 8 -4.47 12.81 57.18
CA VAL A 8 -4.66 14.26 57.22
C VAL A 8 -4.02 14.87 55.98
N PHE A 9 -4.74 15.76 55.31
CA PHE A 9 -4.27 16.49 54.13
C PHE A 9 -4.55 17.99 54.27
N PRO A 10 -3.74 18.85 53.65
CA PRO A 10 -4.04 20.28 53.54
C PRO A 10 -5.37 20.49 52.81
N VAL A 11 -6.22 21.38 53.34
CA VAL A 11 -7.56 21.61 52.78
C VAL A 11 -7.48 22.06 51.31
N GLU A 12 -6.46 22.83 50.94
CA GLU A 12 -6.24 23.27 49.56
C GLU A 12 -6.10 22.11 48.59
N SER A 13 -5.29 21.10 48.94
CA SER A 13 -5.09 19.91 48.11
C SER A 13 -6.37 19.07 48.02
N VAL A 14 -7.15 19.01 49.10
CA VAL A 14 -8.44 18.31 49.11
C VAL A 14 -9.45 19.03 48.22
N LEU A 15 -9.52 20.36 48.30
CA LEU A 15 -10.38 21.16 47.44
C LEU A 15 -9.99 21.04 45.97
N ALA A 16 -8.68 21.03 45.67
CA ALA A 16 -8.20 20.82 44.31
C ALA A 16 -8.67 19.49 43.73
N LEU A 17 -8.64 18.42 44.52
CA LEU A 17 -9.20 17.12 44.14
C LEU A 17 -10.73 17.19 43.93
N VAL A 18 -11.46 17.76 44.87
CA VAL A 18 -12.93 17.79 44.86
C VAL A 18 -13.48 18.55 43.66
N VAL A 19 -12.85 19.67 43.29
CA VAL A 19 -13.30 20.53 42.18
C VAL A 19 -12.60 20.24 40.85
N GLY A 20 -11.67 19.27 40.82
CA GLY A 20 -10.92 18.92 39.63
C GLY A 20 -9.98 20.03 39.13
N LYS A 21 -9.34 20.77 40.05
CA LYS A 21 -8.46 21.89 39.71
C LYS A 21 -7.22 21.42 38.93
N ASP A 22 -7.04 21.94 37.71
CA ASP A 22 -5.84 21.69 36.91
C ASP A 22 -4.58 22.30 37.53
N GLY A 23 -3.43 21.66 37.27
CA GLY A 23 -2.11 22.14 37.68
C GLY A 23 -1.75 21.88 39.16
N VAL A 24 -2.57 21.12 39.88
CA VAL A 24 -2.31 20.70 41.26
C VAL A 24 -2.09 19.19 41.30
N ASP A 25 -1.05 18.75 42.00
CA ASP A 25 -0.81 17.32 42.21
C ASP A 25 -1.80 16.75 43.23
N VAL A 26 -2.70 15.89 42.76
CA VAL A 26 -3.71 15.21 43.57
C VAL A 26 -3.48 13.69 43.66
N LYS A 27 -2.35 13.17 43.13
CA LYS A 27 -2.06 11.72 43.06
C LYS A 27 -2.15 11.05 44.42
N GLU A 28 -1.50 11.65 45.42
CA GLU A 28 -1.43 11.08 46.76
C GLU A 28 -2.81 11.01 47.42
N ILE A 29 -3.61 12.08 47.32
CA ILE A 29 -4.94 12.15 47.94
C ILE A 29 -5.91 11.22 47.21
N ALA A 30 -5.95 11.29 45.88
CA ALA A 30 -6.79 10.42 45.07
C ALA A 30 -6.46 8.94 45.30
N GLY A 31 -5.17 8.59 45.33
CA GLY A 31 -4.71 7.23 45.58
C GLY A 31 -5.01 6.75 47.00
N PHE A 32 -4.79 7.57 48.02
CA PHE A 32 -5.15 7.23 49.39
C PHE A 32 -6.65 7.00 49.53
N VAL A 33 -7.47 7.95 49.03
CA VAL A 33 -8.93 7.87 49.15
C VAL A 33 -9.48 6.67 48.39
N ALA A 34 -9.04 6.44 47.15
CA ALA A 34 -9.45 5.27 46.37
C ALA A 34 -8.82 3.96 46.87
N GLY A 35 -7.82 4.03 47.75
CA GLY A 35 -7.07 2.86 48.21
C GLY A 35 -6.28 2.19 47.08
N ARG A 36 -5.78 2.95 46.11
CA ARG A 36 -5.03 2.49 44.94
C ARG A 36 -3.73 3.27 44.77
N THR A 37 -2.75 2.65 44.15
CA THR A 37 -1.53 3.34 43.70
C THR A 37 -1.83 4.11 42.42
N VAL A 38 -1.51 5.40 42.39
CA VAL A 38 -1.68 6.27 41.23
C VAL A 38 -0.29 6.65 40.72
N VAL A 39 0.04 6.22 39.50
CA VAL A 39 1.41 6.30 38.95
C VAL A 39 1.65 7.56 38.12
N CYS A 40 0.58 8.14 37.56
CA CYS A 40 0.67 9.23 36.60
C CYS A 40 -0.43 10.29 36.79
N ASP A 41 -0.23 11.49 36.28
CA ASP A 41 -1.20 12.59 36.41
C ASP A 41 -2.50 12.28 35.67
N THR A 42 -2.42 11.64 34.50
CA THR A 42 -3.60 11.16 33.75
C THR A 42 -4.39 10.12 34.55
N CYS A 43 -3.68 9.23 35.24
CA CYS A 43 -4.24 8.23 36.13
C CYS A 43 -4.97 8.92 37.30
N ALA A 44 -4.38 9.98 37.85
CA ALA A 44 -5.00 10.78 38.90
C ALA A 44 -6.29 11.45 38.42
N LYS A 45 -6.34 11.91 37.15
CA LYS A 45 -7.56 12.47 36.55
C LYS A 45 -8.68 11.43 36.40
N ALA A 46 -8.33 10.16 36.14
CA ALA A 46 -9.32 9.08 36.08
C ALA A 46 -9.83 8.66 37.46
N VAL A 47 -8.94 8.60 38.46
CA VAL A 47 -9.28 8.20 39.85
C VAL A 47 -9.96 9.33 40.62
N GLY A 48 -9.57 10.58 40.35
CA GLY A 48 -9.96 11.77 41.09
C GLY A 48 -11.47 11.94 41.28
N PRO A 49 -12.30 11.79 40.24
CA PRO A 49 -13.76 11.88 40.37
C PRO A 49 -14.36 10.87 41.34
N PHE A 50 -13.84 9.64 41.39
CA PHE A 50 -14.31 8.63 42.35
C PHE A 50 -13.92 9.02 43.78
N ALA A 51 -12.69 9.51 43.96
CA ALA A 51 -12.25 10.01 45.26
C ALA A 51 -13.07 11.23 45.70
N ALA A 52 -13.30 12.21 44.83
CA ALA A 52 -14.09 13.41 45.10
C ALA A 52 -15.54 13.07 45.49
N THR A 53 -16.18 12.16 44.75
CA THR A 53 -17.56 11.73 45.05
C THR A 53 -17.67 10.97 46.38
N TRP A 54 -16.68 10.15 46.72
CA TRP A 54 -16.58 9.54 48.05
C TRP A 54 -16.44 10.60 49.15
N LEU A 55 -15.59 11.60 48.94
CA LEU A 55 -15.43 12.69 49.91
C LEU A 55 -16.70 13.52 50.07
N ALA A 56 -17.43 13.80 49.00
CA ALA A 56 -18.72 14.49 49.07
C ALA A 56 -19.77 13.67 49.87
N ARG A 57 -19.74 12.34 49.75
CA ARG A 57 -20.58 11.44 50.55
C ARG A 57 -20.19 11.46 52.04
N CYS A 58 -18.89 11.42 52.35
CA CYS A 58 -18.41 11.39 53.73
C CYS A 58 -18.46 12.75 54.44
N PHE A 59 -18.30 13.84 53.68
CA PHE A 59 -18.27 15.21 54.17
C PHE A 59 -19.15 16.10 53.29
N PRO A 60 -20.46 16.16 53.59
CA PRO A 60 -21.41 16.95 52.80
C PRO A 60 -21.05 18.43 52.69
N LYS A 61 -20.27 18.99 53.62
CA LYS A 61 -19.75 20.37 53.56
C LYS A 61 -18.98 20.68 52.27
N PHE A 62 -18.37 19.69 51.62
CA PHE A 62 -17.73 19.92 50.31
C PHE A 62 -18.75 20.30 49.22
N LEU A 63 -20.02 19.90 49.36
CA LEU A 63 -21.09 20.27 48.43
C LEU A 63 -21.52 21.74 48.60
N GLU A 64 -21.24 22.36 49.74
CA GLU A 64 -21.50 23.78 49.99
C GLU A 64 -20.41 24.68 49.36
N LEU A 65 -19.26 24.10 49.02
CA LEU A 65 -18.11 24.78 48.42
C LEU A 65 -18.14 24.63 46.89
N GLU A 66 -18.93 25.48 46.24
CA GLU A 66 -19.04 25.49 44.79
C GLU A 66 -17.87 26.24 44.13
N TRP A 67 -17.17 25.56 43.21
CA TRP A 67 -16.20 26.23 42.35
C TRP A 67 -16.91 26.94 41.20
N LYS A 68 -16.68 28.25 41.07
CA LYS A 68 -17.21 29.06 39.96
C LYS A 68 -16.09 29.43 39.01
N GLU A 69 -16.31 29.21 37.72
CA GLU A 69 -15.35 29.62 36.69
C GLU A 69 -15.06 31.12 36.79
N GLY A 70 -13.77 31.48 36.76
CA GLY A 70 -13.31 32.87 36.87
C GLY A 70 -13.15 33.40 38.30
N GLN A 71 -13.53 32.65 39.35
CA GLN A 71 -13.23 33.07 40.72
C GLN A 71 -11.75 32.88 41.08
N SER A 72 -11.26 33.65 42.06
CA SER A 72 -9.89 33.50 42.57
C SER A 72 -9.74 32.17 43.32
N TRP A 73 -8.67 31.43 43.00
CA TRP A 73 -8.30 30.19 43.70
C TRP A 73 -8.03 30.46 45.19
N ASP A 74 -7.23 31.48 45.49
CA ASP A 74 -6.87 31.82 46.88
C ASP A 74 -8.11 32.21 47.70
N ALA A 75 -9.06 32.93 47.08
CA ALA A 75 -10.32 33.29 47.74
C ALA A 75 -11.18 32.05 48.01
N PHE A 76 -11.26 31.12 47.06
CA PHE A 76 -11.97 29.86 47.22
C PHE A 76 -11.35 28.98 48.32
N VAL A 77 -10.03 28.85 48.32
CA VAL A 77 -9.29 28.11 49.37
C VAL A 77 -9.46 28.77 50.73
N SER A 78 -9.44 30.10 50.81
CA SER A 78 -9.67 30.85 52.06
C SER A 78 -11.06 30.61 52.61
N ASN A 79 -12.09 30.58 51.75
CA ASN A 79 -13.45 30.20 52.16
C ASN A 79 -13.47 28.75 52.68
N GLY A 80 -12.84 27.82 51.97
CA GLY A 80 -12.72 26.43 52.40
C GLY A 80 -12.02 26.26 53.76
N ARG A 81 -10.91 26.98 54.00
CA ARG A 81 -10.22 27.02 55.30
C ARG A 81 -11.13 27.51 56.42
N SER A 82 -11.97 28.51 56.15
CA SER A 82 -12.91 29.04 57.15
C SER A 82 -13.98 28.02 57.58
N LEU A 83 -14.38 27.12 56.68
CA LEU A 83 -15.43 26.11 56.92
C LEU A 83 -14.90 24.77 57.45
N LEU A 84 -13.69 24.39 57.04
CA LEU A 84 -13.12 23.06 57.24
C LEU A 84 -11.83 23.05 58.07
N GLY A 85 -11.22 24.22 58.32
CA GLY A 85 -9.89 24.35 58.90
C GLY A 85 -8.77 24.19 57.88
N ASP A 86 -7.52 24.35 58.31
CA ASP A 86 -6.34 24.25 57.43
C ASP A 86 -6.07 22.83 56.92
N ASN A 87 -6.48 21.82 57.69
CA ASN A 87 -6.24 20.42 57.40
C ASN A 87 -7.51 19.59 57.60
N VAL A 88 -7.72 18.60 56.73
CA VAL A 88 -8.88 17.71 56.78
C VAL A 88 -8.42 16.27 56.95
N SER A 89 -9.01 15.56 57.92
CA SER A 89 -8.80 14.11 58.12
C SER A 89 -9.77 13.32 57.24
N LEU A 90 -9.26 12.64 56.22
CA LEU A 90 -10.05 11.90 55.23
C LEU A 90 -10.03 10.38 55.50
N PRO A 91 -11.15 9.68 55.31
CA PRO A 91 -11.19 8.22 55.25
C PRO A 91 -10.88 7.73 53.83
N ALA A 92 -10.23 6.58 53.72
CA ALA A 92 -10.25 5.81 52.48
C ALA A 92 -11.67 5.26 52.20
N MET A 93 -11.93 4.91 50.95
CA MET A 93 -13.15 4.19 50.56
C MET A 93 -13.33 2.92 51.38
N ASP A 94 -14.57 2.63 51.76
CA ASP A 94 -14.90 1.35 52.38
C ASP A 94 -14.80 0.20 51.37
N GLY A 95 -14.67 -1.03 51.87
CA GLY A 95 -14.39 -2.19 51.01
C GLY A 95 -15.41 -2.41 49.90
N HIS A 96 -16.69 -2.10 50.14
CA HIS A 96 -17.72 -2.23 49.12
C HIS A 96 -17.60 -1.18 48.02
N THR A 97 -17.48 0.10 48.38
CA THR A 97 -17.32 1.19 47.40
C THR A 97 -16.03 1.04 46.62
N LYS A 98 -14.93 0.72 47.31
CA LYS A 98 -13.64 0.45 46.68
C LYS A 98 -13.75 -0.65 45.63
N ALA A 99 -14.38 -1.80 45.96
CA ALA A 99 -14.52 -2.90 45.01
C ALA A 99 -15.37 -2.54 43.77
N MET A 100 -16.34 -1.63 43.89
CA MET A 100 -17.09 -1.12 42.73
C MET A 100 -16.25 -0.18 41.87
N VAL A 101 -15.53 0.75 42.50
CA VAL A 101 -14.64 1.69 41.82
C VAL A 101 -13.49 0.95 41.13
N ASP A 102 -12.92 -0.06 41.77
CA ASP A 102 -11.85 -0.88 41.21
C ASP A 102 -12.28 -1.53 39.89
N LYS A 103 -13.47 -2.14 39.84
CA LYS A 103 -14.01 -2.72 38.59
C LYS A 103 -14.09 -1.70 37.45
N VAL A 104 -14.54 -0.48 37.74
CA VAL A 104 -14.67 0.56 36.72
C VAL A 104 -13.31 1.04 36.24
N LEU A 105 -12.38 1.28 37.17
CA LEU A 105 -11.04 1.74 36.85
C LEU A 105 -10.21 0.67 36.11
N ASP A 106 -10.36 -0.60 36.49
CA ASP A 106 -9.68 -1.72 35.84
C ASP A 106 -10.24 -1.91 34.42
N PHE A 107 -11.56 -1.84 34.24
CA PHE A 107 -12.19 -1.85 32.92
C PHE A 107 -11.72 -0.68 32.04
N LEU A 108 -11.62 0.53 32.59
CA LEU A 108 -11.09 1.69 31.86
C LEU A 108 -9.61 1.49 31.45
N SER A 109 -8.80 0.87 32.31
CA SER A 109 -7.41 0.54 32.00
C SER A 109 -7.33 -0.48 30.85
N GLU A 110 -8.09 -1.57 30.93
CA GLU A 110 -8.13 -2.62 29.90
C GLU A 110 -8.58 -2.05 28.54
N VAL A 111 -9.60 -1.19 28.53
CA VAL A 111 -10.09 -0.53 27.32
C VAL A 111 -9.02 0.40 26.74
N TYR A 112 -8.32 1.16 27.58
CA TYR A 112 -7.23 2.04 27.14
C TYR A 112 -6.09 1.25 26.51
N ASP A 113 -5.64 0.16 27.16
CA ASP A 113 -4.58 -0.70 26.64
C ASP A 113 -4.99 -1.35 25.30
N SER A 114 -6.25 -1.80 25.20
CA SER A 114 -6.81 -2.31 23.94
C SER A 114 -6.82 -1.26 22.83
N MET A 115 -7.22 -0.02 23.16
CA MET A 115 -7.22 1.09 22.20
C MET A 115 -5.81 1.41 21.70
N VAL A 116 -4.81 1.45 22.59
CA VAL A 116 -3.40 1.68 22.21
C VAL A 116 -2.92 0.57 21.26
N ALA A 117 -3.21 -0.69 21.59
CA ALA A 117 -2.86 -1.82 20.74
C ALA A 117 -3.53 -1.74 19.36
N GLN A 118 -4.84 -1.45 19.31
CA GLN A 118 -5.59 -1.29 18.06
C GLN A 118 -5.06 -0.13 17.22
N THR A 119 -4.73 1.00 17.84
CA THR A 119 -4.17 2.16 17.15
C THR A 119 -2.84 1.80 16.48
N SER A 120 -1.95 1.08 17.19
CA SER A 120 -0.67 0.63 16.63
C SER A 120 -0.84 -0.38 15.48
N ALA A 121 -1.85 -1.26 15.57
CA ALA A 121 -2.16 -2.21 14.52
C ALA A 121 -2.74 -1.51 13.28
N ALA A 122 -3.58 -0.49 13.48
CA ALA A 122 -4.13 0.32 12.39
C ALA A 122 -3.02 1.06 11.64
N THR A 123 -2.08 1.70 12.34
CA THR A 123 -0.93 2.37 11.69
C THR A 123 -0.06 1.39 10.91
N ALA A 124 0.17 0.18 11.43
CA ALA A 124 0.93 -0.84 10.71
C ALA A 124 0.19 -1.37 9.46
N LEU A 125 -1.15 -1.45 9.50
CA LEU A 125 -1.97 -1.81 8.34
C LEU A 125 -1.94 -0.70 7.28
N GLU A 126 -2.03 0.57 7.67
CA GLU A 126 -1.93 1.71 6.75
C GLU A 126 -0.58 1.71 6.00
N GLU A 127 0.51 1.40 6.68
CA GLU A 127 1.83 1.27 6.06
C GLU A 127 1.89 0.10 5.05
N ARG A 128 1.31 -1.05 5.39
CA ARG A 128 1.24 -2.20 4.48
C ARG A 128 0.39 -1.91 3.25
N VAL A 129 -0.75 -1.23 3.42
CA VAL A 129 -1.61 -0.82 2.30
C VAL A 129 -0.82 0.11 1.37
N ARG A 130 -0.15 1.13 1.90
CA ARG A 130 0.70 2.04 1.10
C ARG A 130 1.82 1.30 0.36
N ALA A 131 2.40 0.26 0.96
CA ALA A 131 3.43 -0.54 0.31
C ALA A 131 2.88 -1.41 -0.86
N LEU A 132 1.60 -1.76 -0.82
CA LEU A 132 0.94 -2.58 -1.86
C LEU A 132 0.42 -1.76 -3.04
N GLU A 133 0.07 -0.48 -2.85
CA GLU A 133 -0.44 0.39 -3.93
C GLU A 133 0.40 0.36 -5.24
N PRO A 134 1.75 0.39 -5.20
CA PRO A 134 2.56 0.31 -6.42
C PRO A 134 2.48 -1.05 -7.11
N THR A 135 2.26 -2.13 -6.35
CA THR A 135 2.14 -3.48 -6.89
C THR A 135 0.81 -3.70 -7.57
N GLU A 136 -0.28 -3.15 -7.01
CA GLU A 136 -1.60 -3.14 -7.65
C GLU A 136 -1.55 -2.34 -8.97
N ALA A 137 -0.94 -1.16 -8.96
CA ALA A 137 -0.75 -0.36 -10.18
C ALA A 137 0.09 -1.10 -11.26
N ARG A 138 1.13 -1.84 -10.84
CA ARG A 138 1.93 -2.68 -11.76
C ARG A 138 1.11 -3.85 -12.31
N ALA A 139 0.28 -4.49 -11.49
CA ALA A 139 -0.58 -5.58 -11.92
C ALA A 139 -1.59 -5.10 -12.98
N GLU A 140 -2.24 -3.95 -12.77
CA GLU A 140 -3.12 -3.35 -13.78
C GLU A 140 -2.38 -3.00 -15.08
N ALA A 141 -1.18 -2.44 -14.97
CA ALA A 141 -0.36 -2.11 -16.14
C ALA A 141 0.06 -3.36 -16.93
N LEU A 142 0.41 -4.45 -16.22
CA LEU A 142 0.72 -5.74 -16.86
C LEU A 142 -0.51 -6.36 -17.50
N SER A 143 -1.69 -6.29 -16.86
CA SER A 143 -2.94 -6.77 -17.45
C SER A 143 -3.23 -6.11 -18.79
N LYS A 144 -3.11 -4.78 -18.88
CA LYS A 144 -3.29 -4.05 -20.15
C LYS A 144 -2.30 -4.50 -21.23
N LYS A 145 -1.03 -4.72 -20.86
CA LYS A 145 -0.02 -5.23 -21.80
C LYS A 145 -0.35 -6.64 -22.30
N VAL A 146 -0.89 -7.50 -21.45
CA VAL A 146 -1.35 -8.84 -21.85
C VAL A 146 -2.48 -8.71 -22.87
N ASP A 147 -3.49 -7.87 -22.60
CA ASP A 147 -4.60 -7.64 -23.54
C ASP A 147 -4.10 -7.10 -24.89
N GLU A 148 -3.16 -6.17 -24.88
CA GLU A 148 -2.52 -5.63 -26.10
C GLU A 148 -1.74 -6.71 -26.87
N LEU A 149 -1.00 -7.56 -26.18
CA LEU A 149 -0.26 -8.66 -26.80
C LEU A 149 -1.20 -9.71 -27.38
N GLU A 150 -2.28 -10.05 -26.69
CA GLU A 150 -3.31 -10.95 -27.22
C GLU A 150 -3.96 -10.39 -28.49
N ALA A 151 -4.25 -9.09 -28.52
CA ALA A 151 -4.76 -8.43 -29.72
C ALA A 151 -3.76 -8.50 -30.88
N LYS A 152 -2.47 -8.21 -30.63
CA LYS A 152 -1.40 -8.32 -31.64
C LYS A 152 -1.25 -9.75 -32.17
N ILE A 153 -1.31 -10.76 -31.31
CA ILE A 153 -1.25 -12.17 -31.72
C ILE A 153 -2.43 -12.53 -32.64
N LYS A 154 -3.64 -12.06 -32.32
CA LYS A 154 -4.82 -12.25 -33.19
C LYS A 154 -4.61 -11.62 -34.57
N THR A 155 -4.09 -10.40 -34.64
CA THR A 155 -3.75 -9.73 -35.90
C THR A 155 -2.70 -10.50 -36.69
N LEU A 156 -1.57 -10.86 -36.06
CA LEU A 156 -0.50 -11.61 -36.72
C LEU A 156 -0.98 -12.97 -37.24
N ASN A 157 -1.84 -13.66 -36.50
CA ASN A 157 -2.44 -14.92 -36.98
C ASN A 157 -3.33 -14.71 -38.21
N ALA A 158 -4.09 -13.60 -38.26
CA ALA A 158 -4.87 -13.25 -39.44
C ALA A 158 -3.97 -12.93 -40.65
N ASP A 159 -2.90 -12.15 -40.43
CA ASP A 159 -1.91 -11.80 -41.46
C ASP A 159 -1.19 -13.04 -42.00
N ILE A 160 -0.74 -13.94 -41.12
CA ILE A 160 -0.16 -15.24 -41.50
C ILE A 160 -1.16 -16.05 -42.34
N GLY A 161 -2.45 -16.06 -41.95
CA GLY A 161 -3.51 -16.69 -42.73
C GLY A 161 -3.67 -16.06 -44.11
N GLY A 162 -3.61 -14.74 -44.21
CA GLY A 162 -3.65 -14.00 -45.48
C GLY A 162 -2.46 -14.29 -46.39
N LEU A 163 -1.24 -14.21 -45.83
CA LEU A 163 0.00 -14.52 -46.54
C LEU A 163 0.01 -15.97 -47.03
N ARG A 164 -0.43 -16.93 -46.22
CA ARG A 164 -0.56 -18.33 -46.66
C ARG A 164 -1.48 -18.49 -47.87
N ARG A 165 -2.60 -17.75 -47.94
CA ARG A 165 -3.48 -17.75 -49.12
C ARG A 165 -2.78 -17.15 -50.34
N GLN A 166 -2.11 -16.00 -50.18
CA GLN A 166 -1.34 -15.38 -51.26
C GLN A 166 -0.24 -16.33 -51.78
N THR A 167 0.55 -16.93 -50.89
CA THR A 167 1.58 -17.90 -51.27
C THR A 167 0.97 -19.11 -52.00
N ALA A 168 -0.19 -19.61 -51.56
CA ALA A 168 -0.90 -20.68 -52.25
C ALA A 168 -1.38 -20.28 -53.66
N GLU A 169 -1.76 -19.01 -53.88
CA GLU A 169 -2.12 -18.52 -55.22
C GLU A 169 -0.92 -18.48 -56.19
N TYR A 170 0.29 -18.28 -55.67
CA TYR A 170 1.52 -18.33 -56.46
C TYR A 170 2.05 -19.77 -56.63
N GLN A 171 1.88 -20.63 -55.63
CA GLN A 171 2.18 -22.06 -55.71
C GLN A 171 1.24 -22.74 -56.72
N GLY A 172 1.73 -22.93 -57.95
CA GLY A 172 0.98 -23.48 -59.09
C GLY A 172 0.91 -22.53 -60.28
N LYS A 173 0.99 -21.20 -60.07
CA LYS A 173 1.19 -20.20 -61.14
C LYS A 173 2.66 -20.00 -61.48
N ILE A 174 3.56 -20.26 -60.52
CA ILE A 174 5.01 -20.41 -60.76
C ILE A 174 5.32 -21.82 -61.32
N ALA A 175 4.36 -22.49 -61.96
CA ALA A 175 4.72 -23.41 -63.03
C ALA A 175 5.03 -22.53 -64.24
N VAL A 176 6.21 -21.88 -64.25
CA VAL A 176 6.74 -21.34 -65.49
C VAL A 176 6.97 -22.57 -66.36
N ASN A 177 6.05 -22.83 -67.27
CA ASN A 177 6.26 -23.83 -68.29
C ASN A 177 7.45 -23.32 -69.11
N HIS A 178 8.62 -23.88 -68.84
CA HIS A 178 9.89 -23.37 -69.34
C HIS A 178 9.87 -23.28 -70.87
N ASP A 179 9.16 -24.21 -71.51
CA ASP A 179 8.92 -24.24 -72.95
C ASP A 179 8.05 -23.06 -73.44
N ASP A 180 6.99 -22.69 -72.73
CA ASP A 180 6.14 -21.53 -73.08
C ASP A 180 6.90 -20.21 -72.87
N LEU A 181 7.71 -20.11 -71.81
CA LEU A 181 8.56 -18.94 -71.58
C LEU A 181 9.61 -18.82 -72.70
N LEU A 182 10.26 -19.92 -73.06
CA LEU A 182 11.23 -19.95 -74.16
C LEU A 182 10.60 -19.65 -75.52
N MET A 183 9.37 -20.11 -75.79
CA MET A 183 8.64 -19.77 -77.01
C MET A 183 8.28 -18.29 -77.06
N ASN A 184 7.76 -17.73 -75.97
CA ASN A 184 7.42 -16.30 -75.90
C ASN A 184 8.67 -15.41 -76.05
N ILE A 185 9.79 -15.79 -75.43
CA ILE A 185 11.08 -15.10 -75.62
C ILE A 185 11.53 -15.22 -77.08
N LYS A 186 11.42 -16.41 -77.69
CA LYS A 186 11.82 -16.64 -79.09
C LYS A 186 10.96 -15.85 -80.07
N ASP A 187 9.66 -15.75 -79.85
CA ASP A 187 8.74 -14.97 -80.70
C ASP A 187 8.95 -13.46 -80.52
N ALA A 188 9.19 -12.98 -79.29
CA ALA A 188 9.56 -11.58 -79.06
C ALA A 188 10.89 -11.21 -79.75
N ILE A 189 11.89 -12.11 -79.71
CA ILE A 189 13.14 -11.94 -80.47
C ILE A 189 12.85 -11.92 -81.97
N LYS A 190 12.01 -12.83 -82.47
CA LYS A 190 11.69 -12.95 -83.90
C LYS A 190 10.93 -11.74 -84.43
N ASP A 191 9.98 -11.22 -83.69
CA ASP A 191 9.22 -10.04 -84.06
C ASP A 191 10.03 -8.76 -83.89
N GLY A 192 10.92 -8.68 -82.89
CA GLY A 192 11.95 -7.63 -82.81
C GLY A 192 12.90 -7.66 -84.01
N LEU A 193 13.31 -8.86 -84.46
CA LEU A 193 14.12 -9.04 -85.65
C LEU A 193 13.37 -8.63 -86.93
N LYS A 194 12.07 -8.98 -87.05
CA LYS A 194 11.24 -8.54 -88.19
C LYS A 194 11.03 -7.03 -88.18
N GLY A 195 10.83 -6.42 -87.01
CA GLY A 195 10.75 -4.96 -86.86
C GLY A 195 12.04 -4.26 -87.29
N MET A 196 13.19 -4.86 -86.98
CA MET A 196 14.50 -4.39 -87.40
C MET A 196 14.76 -4.60 -88.91
N VAL A 197 14.29 -5.72 -89.49
CA VAL A 197 14.39 -6.02 -90.94
C VAL A 197 13.44 -5.14 -91.78
N MET A 198 12.26 -4.79 -91.26
CA MET A 198 11.33 -3.88 -91.94
C MET A 198 11.70 -2.41 -91.77
N ALA A 199 12.53 -2.07 -90.78
CA ALA A 199 13.09 -0.73 -90.59
C ALA A 199 14.46 -0.53 -91.30
N GLY A 200 15.04 -1.57 -91.88
CA GLY A 200 16.39 -1.51 -92.44
C GLY A 200 16.59 -2.43 -93.64
N GLY A 201 16.29 -1.91 -94.83
CA GLY A 201 16.93 -2.41 -96.04
C GLY A 201 18.44 -2.16 -95.97
N ALA A 202 19.19 -3.17 -96.41
CA ALA A 202 20.65 -3.23 -96.60
C ALA A 202 21.52 -3.66 -95.40
N GLY A 203 22.06 -4.87 -95.53
CA GLY A 203 23.50 -5.10 -95.31
C GLY A 203 23.94 -5.79 -94.01
N ALA A 204 24.77 -6.81 -94.22
CA ALA A 204 25.80 -7.34 -93.34
C ALA A 204 25.44 -8.43 -92.30
N ALA A 205 26.16 -9.53 -92.49
CA ALA A 205 26.33 -10.67 -91.61
C ALA A 205 27.01 -10.29 -90.28
N LEU A 206 26.72 -11.06 -89.23
CA LEU A 206 27.66 -11.52 -88.20
C LEU A 206 26.94 -12.64 -87.44
N ALA A 207 27.20 -13.91 -87.75
CA ALA A 207 28.26 -14.75 -87.18
C ALA A 207 28.03 -15.08 -85.70
N ALA A 208 27.95 -16.40 -85.47
CA ALA A 208 27.73 -17.08 -84.22
C ALA A 208 29.01 -17.21 -83.38
N SER A 209 28.83 -17.22 -82.06
CA SER A 209 29.61 -17.93 -81.02
C SER A 209 28.85 -17.67 -79.70
N GLY A 210 28.23 -18.63 -78.99
CA GLY A 210 28.80 -19.87 -78.44
C GLY A 210 29.94 -19.52 -77.48
N ASP A 211 30.05 -19.97 -76.23
CA ASP A 211 29.23 -20.76 -75.32
C ASP A 211 29.90 -20.57 -73.94
N GLU A 212 29.23 -21.06 -72.90
CA GLU A 212 29.52 -21.07 -71.47
C GLU A 212 30.99 -21.09 -71.00
N ALA A 213 31.23 -20.38 -69.89
CA ALA A 213 32.27 -20.72 -68.91
C ALA A 213 31.64 -20.76 -67.51
N VAL A 214 31.91 -21.86 -66.83
CA VAL A 214 31.24 -22.42 -65.65
C VAL A 214 31.99 -22.06 -64.35
N ALA A 215 31.21 -21.89 -63.28
CA ALA A 215 31.49 -22.10 -61.83
C ALA A 215 32.58 -21.27 -61.11
N GLU A 216 32.20 -20.68 -59.96
CA GLU A 216 32.31 -21.34 -58.64
C GLU A 216 31.54 -20.57 -57.56
N ALA A 217 30.94 -21.34 -56.65
CA ALA A 217 30.19 -20.88 -55.48
C ALA A 217 31.11 -20.82 -54.25
N LEU A 218 30.92 -19.84 -53.37
CA LEU A 218 31.28 -19.92 -51.95
C LEU A 218 30.34 -19.04 -51.09
N ASP A 219 29.81 -19.68 -50.06
CA ASP A 219 29.19 -19.26 -48.78
C ASP A 219 29.63 -17.90 -48.21
N GLU A 220 28.92 -17.19 -47.33
CA GLU A 220 27.73 -17.45 -46.52
C GLU A 220 27.24 -16.08 -46.01
N ASN A 221 25.92 -15.83 -46.00
CA ASN A 221 25.35 -14.70 -45.26
C ASN A 221 25.44 -15.01 -43.76
N ALA A 222 26.36 -14.35 -43.06
CA ALA A 222 26.49 -14.45 -41.61
C ALA A 222 25.17 -14.04 -40.92
N VAL A 223 24.56 -15.00 -40.21
CA VAL A 223 23.50 -14.72 -39.23
C VAL A 223 24.18 -14.13 -37.99
N PRO A 224 23.74 -12.98 -37.45
CA PRO A 224 24.32 -12.44 -36.22
C PRO A 224 24.08 -13.38 -35.04
N ASP A 225 25.13 -13.71 -34.29
CA ASP A 225 25.15 -14.56 -33.10
C ASP A 225 24.36 -14.01 -31.88
N ASP A 226 23.54 -12.96 -32.06
CA ASP A 226 22.80 -12.29 -30.98
C ASP A 226 21.29 -12.53 -31.05
N PHE A 227 20.89 -13.76 -31.42
CA PHE A 227 19.57 -14.28 -31.08
C PHE A 227 19.63 -14.80 -29.64
N GLY A 228 19.66 -13.86 -28.69
CA GLY A 228 19.83 -14.12 -27.26
C GLY A 228 18.68 -14.90 -26.63
N PHE A 229 18.70 -16.23 -26.77
CA PHE A 229 18.17 -17.14 -25.75
C PHE A 229 19.32 -17.50 -24.81
N GLY A 230 19.26 -16.92 -23.60
CA GLY A 230 20.09 -17.15 -22.42
C GLY A 230 21.31 -18.05 -22.57
N ALA A 231 22.50 -17.43 -22.57
CA ALA A 231 23.74 -18.12 -22.28
C ALA A 231 23.64 -18.74 -20.87
N SER A 232 23.57 -20.06 -20.85
CA SER A 232 23.64 -20.91 -19.69
C SER A 232 25.03 -20.78 -19.03
N GLY A 233 25.05 -20.18 -17.84
CA GLY A 233 26.27 -19.99 -17.06
C GLY A 233 25.99 -19.78 -15.58
N ALA A 234 25.73 -20.89 -14.89
CA ALA A 234 25.84 -21.07 -13.43
C ALA A 234 24.95 -20.21 -12.51
N SER A 235 23.71 -20.64 -12.32
CA SER A 235 23.04 -20.76 -11.00
C SER A 235 21.74 -21.54 -11.19
N SER A 236 21.69 -22.73 -10.59
CA SER A 236 20.48 -23.53 -10.49
C SER A 236 19.48 -22.84 -9.56
N ASP A 237 18.43 -22.25 -10.11
CA ASP A 237 17.10 -22.37 -9.52
C ASP A 237 16.03 -22.12 -10.58
N GLY A 238 15.16 -23.12 -10.70
CA GLY A 238 14.29 -23.34 -11.84
C GLY A 238 13.04 -22.47 -11.86
N PHE A 239 12.50 -22.36 -13.06
CA PHE A 239 11.12 -21.98 -13.32
C PHE A 239 10.18 -22.96 -12.60
N GLY A 240 9.61 -22.53 -11.48
CA GLY A 240 8.44 -23.15 -10.87
C GLY A 240 7.17 -22.51 -11.44
N PHE A 241 6.33 -23.34 -12.05
CA PHE A 241 4.88 -23.13 -12.04
C PHE A 241 4.33 -23.61 -10.69
#